data_AF-A0A6P0V9H5-F1
#
_entry.id   AF-A0A6P0V9H5-F1
#
_cell.length_a   1.000
_cell.length_b   1.000
_cell.length_c   1.000
_cell.angle_alpha   90.00
_cell.angle_beta   90.00
_cell.angle_gamma   90.00
#
_symmetry.space_group_name_H-M   'P 1'
#
loop_
_entity.id
_entity.type
_entity.pdbx_description
1 polymer ?
#
loop_
_entity_poly.entity_id
_entity_poly.type
_entity_poly.pdbx_seq_one_letter_code
_entity_poly.pdbx_strand_id
1 'polypeptide(L)'
;MNHTFGDFIQAFPPNHDSLELSFTPTSERIKNRWRNQRLSAHFMADYIANFLPLNKNKPEEEKRIKEIKGAVSYIANELLENAMKFNLETSSSKVKLGVHFLDAAELIVAMFTKNSIDLNSAEKFQVFIQTLLASDPEELYIQQVEASAEDENAEMSGLGFLTMINDYQAKLGWKFEPLPSAPGMITVTTMAQVSV
;
A
#
# COMPACT_ATOMS: atom_id res chain seq x y z
N MET A 1 -6.58 -9.41 19.52
CA MET A 1 -6.69 -7.96 19.81
C MET A 1 -6.57 -7.22 18.50
N ASN A 2 -7.33 -6.15 18.28
CA ASN A 2 -7.20 -5.33 17.07
C ASN A 2 -6.24 -4.18 17.36
N HIS A 3 -5.27 -3.94 16.48
CA HIS A 3 -4.28 -2.87 16.63
C HIS A 3 -4.25 -1.99 15.38
N THR A 4 -4.08 -0.69 15.57
CA THR A 4 -4.08 0.30 14.48
C THR A 4 -2.94 1.27 14.69
N PHE A 5 -2.25 1.62 13.60
CA PHE A 5 -1.08 2.51 13.59
C PHE A 5 -1.19 3.53 12.44
N GLY A 6 -0.50 4.66 12.59
CA GLY A 6 -0.46 5.72 11.59
C GLY A 6 -1.81 6.36 11.31
N ASP A 7 -1.96 6.93 10.13
CA ASP A 7 -3.15 7.66 9.67
C ASP A 7 -4.26 6.73 9.14
N PHE A 8 -4.48 5.56 9.77
CA PHE A 8 -5.44 4.58 9.27
C PHE A 8 -6.90 5.07 9.34
N ILE A 9 -7.61 5.02 8.20
CA ILE A 9 -9.04 5.35 8.14
C ILE A 9 -9.84 4.13 8.61
N GLN A 10 -10.46 4.24 9.79
CA GLN A 10 -11.19 3.13 10.42
C GLN A 10 -12.46 2.72 9.68
N ALA A 11 -13.13 3.69 9.06
CA ALA A 11 -14.38 3.46 8.36
C ALA A 11 -14.48 4.36 7.14
N PHE A 12 -14.64 3.74 5.97
CA PHE A 12 -15.11 4.43 4.78
C PHE A 12 -16.64 4.41 4.78
N PRO A 13 -17.32 5.53 4.46
CA PRO A 13 -18.76 5.54 4.35
C PRO A 13 -19.22 4.51 3.30
N PRO A 14 -20.29 3.74 3.55
CA PRO A 14 -20.74 2.69 2.63
C PRO A 14 -21.17 3.21 1.25
N ASN A 15 -21.38 4.52 1.13
CA ASN A 15 -21.83 5.18 -0.09
C ASN A 15 -20.67 5.76 -0.93
N HIS A 16 -19.42 5.62 -0.50
CA HIS A 16 -18.27 6.12 -1.26
C HIS A 16 -17.89 5.14 -2.37
N ASP A 17 -17.54 5.71 -3.53
CA ASP A 17 -17.02 4.93 -4.65
C ASP A 17 -15.75 4.19 -4.24
N SER A 18 -15.69 2.91 -4.59
CA SER A 18 -14.54 2.06 -4.32
C SER A 18 -14.37 1.00 -5.39
N LEU A 19 -13.11 0.60 -5.57
CA LEU A 19 -12.73 -0.50 -6.44
C LEU A 19 -11.83 -1.43 -5.64
N GLU A 20 -12.14 -2.73 -5.66
CA GLU A 20 -11.32 -3.75 -5.02
C GLU A 20 -10.98 -4.87 -6.02
N LEU A 21 -9.70 -5.17 -6.13
CA LEU A 21 -9.16 -6.30 -6.86
C LEU A 21 -8.75 -7.39 -5.87
N SER A 22 -9.16 -8.63 -6.13
CA SER A 22 -8.85 -9.79 -5.31
C SER A 22 -7.96 -10.79 -6.05
N PHE A 23 -6.89 -11.22 -5.40
CA PHE A 23 -5.87 -12.12 -5.94
C PHE A 23 -5.82 -13.41 -5.14
N THR A 24 -5.70 -14.54 -5.84
CA THR A 24 -5.43 -15.83 -5.21
C THR A 24 -3.91 -16.04 -5.18
N PRO A 25 -3.26 -15.92 -4.01
CA PRO A 25 -1.80 -15.89 -3.92
C PRO A 25 -1.13 -17.22 -4.30
N THR A 26 -1.85 -18.34 -4.19
CA THR A 26 -1.37 -19.69 -4.53
C THR A 26 -1.36 -19.98 -6.04
N SER A 27 -1.91 -19.10 -6.88
CA SER A 27 -1.93 -19.30 -8.33
C SER A 27 -0.59 -18.95 -8.97
N GLU A 28 0.09 -19.91 -9.61
CA GLU A 28 1.34 -19.67 -10.34
C GLU A 28 1.21 -18.59 -11.43
N ARG A 29 0.05 -18.51 -12.09
CA ARG A 29 -0.26 -17.47 -13.08
C ARG A 29 -0.25 -16.07 -12.47
N ILE A 30 -0.75 -15.95 -11.24
CA ILE A 30 -0.74 -14.70 -10.48
C ILE A 30 0.69 -14.43 -10.00
N LYS A 31 1.40 -15.42 -9.45
CA LYS A 31 2.79 -15.28 -8.99
C LYS A 31 3.72 -14.69 -10.05
N ASN A 32 3.63 -15.18 -11.27
CA ASN A 32 4.45 -14.68 -12.39
C ASN A 32 4.00 -13.31 -12.92
N ARG A 33 2.71 -12.98 -12.79
CA ARG A 33 2.14 -11.72 -13.30
C ARG A 33 2.43 -10.54 -12.36
N TRP A 34 2.31 -10.72 -11.04
CA TRP A 34 2.53 -9.62 -10.10
C TRP A 34 4.01 -9.23 -10.00
N ARG A 35 4.93 -10.20 -10.00
CA ARG A 35 6.38 -9.93 -9.94
C ARG A 35 6.89 -9.10 -11.12
N ASN A 36 6.27 -9.23 -12.30
CA ASN A 36 6.92 -8.81 -13.55
C ASN A 36 6.16 -7.77 -14.37
N GLN A 37 4.88 -7.47 -14.08
CA GLN A 37 4.06 -6.74 -15.07
C GLN A 37 3.43 -5.43 -14.59
N ARG A 38 3.49 -5.08 -13.29
CA ARG A 38 2.88 -3.86 -12.71
C ARG A 38 1.43 -3.57 -13.16
N LEU A 39 0.74 -4.57 -13.71
CA LEU A 39 -0.47 -4.38 -14.51
C LEU A 39 -1.62 -3.88 -13.65
N SER A 40 -1.77 -4.44 -12.45
CA SER A 40 -2.80 -4.04 -11.49
C SER A 40 -2.61 -2.61 -11.01
N ALA A 41 -1.37 -2.17 -10.82
CA ALA A 41 -1.05 -0.81 -10.41
C ALA A 41 -1.32 0.20 -11.53
N HIS A 42 -0.93 -0.12 -12.77
CA HIS A 42 -1.27 0.70 -13.94
C HIS A 42 -2.78 0.79 -14.17
N PHE A 43 -3.50 -0.33 -14.09
CA PHE A 43 -4.95 -0.36 -14.17
C PHE A 43 -5.61 0.53 -13.09
N MET A 44 -5.13 0.46 -11.86
CA MET A 44 -5.62 1.30 -10.76
C MET A 44 -5.36 2.79 -11.02
N ALA A 45 -4.16 3.14 -11.52
CA ALA A 45 -3.83 4.51 -11.91
C ALA A 45 -4.73 5.04 -13.04
N ASP A 46 -4.98 4.23 -14.06
CA ASP A 46 -5.89 4.57 -15.16
C ASP A 46 -7.33 4.73 -14.67
N TYR A 47 -7.78 3.88 -13.74
CA TYR A 47 -9.10 3.97 -13.14
C TYR A 47 -9.26 5.28 -12.35
N ILE A 48 -8.34 5.56 -11.42
CA ILE A 48 -8.34 6.76 -10.56
C ILE A 48 -8.29 8.05 -11.39
N ALA A 49 -7.57 8.06 -12.53
CA ALA A 49 -7.50 9.23 -13.39
C ALA A 49 -8.86 9.72 -13.92
N ASN A 50 -9.91 8.89 -13.88
CA ASN A 50 -11.27 9.30 -14.28
C ASN A 50 -12.03 10.05 -13.17
N PHE A 51 -11.54 10.03 -11.93
CA PHE A 51 -12.13 10.71 -10.78
C PHE A 51 -11.45 12.04 -10.47
N LEU A 52 -10.36 12.37 -11.16
CA LEU A 52 -9.65 13.62 -10.96
C LEU A 52 -10.47 14.81 -11.47
N PRO A 53 -10.61 15.90 -10.69
CA PRO A 53 -11.38 17.09 -11.07
C PRO A 53 -10.60 17.97 -12.08
N LEU A 54 -10.15 17.39 -13.19
CA LEU A 54 -9.25 18.02 -14.16
C LEU A 54 -9.85 18.01 -15.59
N ASN A 55 -9.82 19.16 -16.23
CA ASN A 55 -10.07 19.41 -17.64
C ASN A 55 -8.86 19.06 -18.52
N LYS A 56 -8.95 17.89 -19.17
CA LYS A 56 -7.92 17.33 -20.07
C LYS A 56 -7.52 18.23 -21.25
N ASN A 57 -8.22 19.33 -21.52
CA ASN A 57 -7.89 20.26 -22.61
C ASN A 57 -6.83 21.32 -22.24
N LYS A 58 -6.31 21.31 -21.01
CA LYS A 58 -5.24 22.22 -20.58
C LYS A 58 -3.91 21.45 -20.39
N PRO A 59 -2.81 21.87 -21.03
CA PRO A 59 -1.51 21.20 -20.92
C PRO A 59 -0.97 21.05 -19.48
N GLU A 60 -1.24 22.03 -18.61
CA GLU A 60 -0.87 21.98 -17.19
C GLU A 60 -1.62 20.87 -16.43
N GLU A 61 -2.88 20.64 -16.80
CA GLU A 61 -3.73 19.63 -16.18
C GLU A 61 -3.37 18.23 -16.72
N GLU A 62 -2.93 18.10 -17.97
CA GLU A 62 -2.37 16.84 -18.50
C GLU A 62 -1.09 16.42 -17.76
N LYS A 63 -0.20 17.37 -17.46
CA LYS A 63 1.02 17.09 -16.68
C LYS A 63 0.67 16.59 -15.28
N ARG A 64 -0.26 17.26 -14.59
CA ARG A 64 -0.75 16.85 -13.26
C ARG A 64 -1.37 15.45 -13.28
N ILE A 65 -2.18 15.12 -14.29
CA ILE A 65 -2.72 13.75 -14.47
C ILE A 65 -1.59 12.73 -14.58
N LYS A 66 -0.54 13.03 -15.37
CA LYS A 66 0.59 12.11 -15.54
C LYS A 66 1.37 11.90 -14.23
N GLU A 67 1.58 12.96 -13.45
CA GLU A 67 2.23 12.90 -12.13
C GLU A 67 1.41 12.05 -11.14
N ILE A 68 0.11 12.30 -11.04
CA ILE A 68 -0.80 11.53 -10.17
C ILE A 68 -0.82 10.06 -10.58
N LYS A 69 -0.92 9.76 -11.88
CA LYS A 69 -0.87 8.37 -12.37
C LYS A 69 0.46 7.69 -12.02
N GLY A 70 1.57 8.42 -12.10
CA GLY A 70 2.89 7.94 -11.69
C GLY A 70 2.91 7.58 -10.21
N ALA A 71 2.45 8.50 -9.35
CA ALA A 71 2.40 8.32 -7.91
C ALA A 71 1.50 7.14 -7.51
N VAL A 72 0.25 7.11 -8.01
CA VAL A 72 -0.69 6.03 -7.77
C VAL A 72 -0.15 4.68 -8.26
N SER A 73 0.44 4.63 -9.45
CA SER A 73 1.02 3.39 -9.97
C SER A 73 2.22 2.91 -9.14
N TYR A 74 3.02 3.82 -8.59
CA TYR A 74 4.12 3.45 -7.71
C TYR A 74 3.57 2.89 -6.39
N ILE A 75 2.74 3.67 -5.71
CA ILE A 75 2.19 3.32 -4.39
C ILE A 75 1.40 2.01 -4.45
N ALA A 76 0.50 1.86 -5.44
CA ALA A 76 -0.28 0.64 -5.59
C ALA A 76 0.61 -0.59 -5.88
N ASN A 77 1.71 -0.41 -6.61
CA ASN A 77 2.65 -1.50 -6.88
C ASN A 77 3.37 -1.93 -5.59
N GLU A 78 3.96 -0.98 -4.87
CA GLU A 78 4.70 -1.26 -3.64
C GLU A 78 3.80 -1.87 -2.55
N LEU A 79 2.57 -1.37 -2.40
CA LEU A 79 1.60 -1.95 -1.47
C LEU A 79 1.23 -3.39 -1.84
N LEU A 80 1.00 -3.67 -3.13
CA LEU A 80 0.65 -5.00 -3.61
C LEU A 80 1.83 -5.96 -3.52
N GLU A 81 3.03 -5.51 -3.86
CA GLU A 81 4.26 -6.28 -3.75
C GLU A 81 4.51 -6.70 -2.31
N ASN A 82 4.41 -5.78 -1.35
CA ASN A 82 4.52 -6.09 0.07
C ASN A 82 3.44 -7.09 0.51
N ALA A 83 2.18 -6.85 0.13
CA ALA A 83 1.07 -7.73 0.50
C ALA A 83 1.27 -9.15 -0.05
N MET A 84 1.77 -9.29 -1.28
CA MET A 84 2.02 -10.60 -1.90
C MET A 84 3.28 -11.28 -1.33
N LYS A 85 4.36 -10.53 -1.09
CA LYS A 85 5.63 -11.03 -0.52
C LYS A 85 5.42 -11.64 0.86
N PHE A 86 4.67 -10.94 1.71
CA PHE A 86 4.48 -11.35 3.10
C PHE A 86 3.20 -12.16 3.34
N ASN A 87 2.39 -12.42 2.31
CA ASN A 87 1.18 -13.23 2.49
C ASN A 87 1.53 -14.67 2.86
N LEU A 88 0.88 -15.16 3.90
CA LEU A 88 0.98 -16.55 4.33
C LEU A 88 0.34 -17.49 3.30
N GLU A 89 1.16 -18.24 2.56
CA GLU A 89 0.71 -19.12 1.48
C GLU A 89 -0.22 -20.25 1.94
N THR A 90 -0.11 -20.66 3.20
CA THR A 90 -0.99 -21.67 3.80
C THR A 90 -2.39 -21.14 4.09
N SER A 91 -2.59 -19.82 4.05
CA SER A 91 -3.91 -19.23 4.15
C SER A 91 -4.67 -19.38 2.83
N SER A 92 -5.93 -19.79 2.90
CA SER A 92 -6.86 -19.71 1.77
C SER A 92 -7.36 -18.28 1.52
N SER A 93 -6.85 -17.31 2.29
CA SER A 93 -7.21 -15.89 2.19
C SER A 93 -6.71 -15.29 0.88
N LYS A 94 -7.58 -14.51 0.24
CA LYS A 94 -7.20 -13.72 -0.92
C LYS A 94 -6.43 -12.49 -0.47
N VAL A 95 -5.43 -12.10 -1.26
CA VAL A 95 -4.83 -10.77 -1.17
C VAL A 95 -5.74 -9.78 -1.87
N LYS A 96 -5.98 -8.62 -1.29
CA LYS A 96 -6.78 -7.56 -1.88
C LYS A 96 -5.94 -6.32 -2.13
N LEU A 97 -6.22 -5.62 -3.22
CA LEU A 97 -5.78 -4.26 -3.49
C LEU A 97 -7.02 -3.44 -3.79
N GLY A 98 -7.21 -2.32 -3.09
CA GLY A 98 -8.37 -1.48 -3.31
C GLY A 98 -8.05 0.01 -3.19
N VAL A 99 -9.03 0.81 -3.60
CA VAL A 99 -9.01 2.26 -3.48
C VAL A 99 -10.37 2.75 -3.02
N HIS A 100 -10.34 3.72 -2.11
CA HIS A 100 -11.47 4.57 -1.74
C HIS A 100 -11.15 6.03 -2.07
N PHE A 101 -12.19 6.78 -2.40
CA PHE A 101 -12.11 8.23 -2.59
C PHE A 101 -12.76 8.92 -1.39
N LEU A 102 -12.15 9.99 -0.88
CA LEU A 102 -12.77 10.85 0.12
C LEU A 102 -12.78 12.29 -0.38
N ASP A 103 -13.99 12.86 -0.42
CA ASP A 103 -14.17 14.28 -0.71
C ASP A 103 -13.86 15.10 0.56
N ALA A 104 -12.71 15.78 0.55
CA ALA A 104 -12.32 16.77 1.55
C ALA A 104 -12.16 18.15 0.87
N ALA A 105 -11.26 19.00 1.36
CA ALA A 105 -10.89 20.24 0.65
C ALA A 105 -10.17 19.93 -0.68
N GLU A 106 -9.44 18.82 -0.72
CA GLU A 106 -8.85 18.20 -1.91
C GLU A 106 -9.34 16.74 -1.98
N LEU A 107 -9.28 16.13 -3.16
CA LEU A 107 -9.65 14.72 -3.32
C LEU A 107 -8.57 13.87 -2.65
N ILE A 108 -8.96 13.02 -1.70
CA ILE A 108 -8.04 12.06 -1.07
C ILE A 108 -8.26 10.70 -1.71
N VAL A 109 -7.19 10.14 -2.25
CA VAL A 109 -7.14 8.78 -2.78
C VAL A 109 -6.52 7.87 -1.73
N ALA A 110 -7.34 7.03 -1.10
CA ALA A 110 -6.91 6.07 -0.09
C ALA A 110 -6.76 4.68 -0.73
N MET A 111 -5.54 4.31 -1.07
CA MET A 111 -5.21 2.97 -1.57
C MET A 111 -4.89 2.05 -0.40
N PHE A 112 -5.30 0.79 -0.48
CA PHE A 112 -5.00 -0.19 0.55
C PHE A 112 -4.74 -1.57 -0.02
N THR A 113 -3.98 -2.36 0.72
CA THR A 113 -3.88 -3.81 0.52
C THR A 113 -4.27 -4.55 1.77
N LYS A 114 -4.78 -5.78 1.58
CA LYS A 114 -5.16 -6.68 2.66
C LYS A 114 -4.60 -8.07 2.40
N ASN A 115 -3.83 -8.60 3.33
CA ASN A 115 -3.23 -9.94 3.26
C ASN A 115 -3.24 -10.61 4.64
N SER A 116 -2.96 -11.91 4.68
CA SER A 116 -2.86 -12.68 5.92
C SER A 116 -1.40 -12.97 6.25
N ILE A 117 -1.04 -12.85 7.53
CA ILE A 117 0.30 -13.12 8.07
C ILE A 117 0.16 -13.96 9.36
N ASP A 118 1.23 -14.64 9.77
CA ASP A 118 1.27 -15.29 11.08
C ASP A 118 1.52 -14.28 12.22
N LEU A 119 1.28 -14.70 13.46
CA LEU A 119 1.42 -13.85 14.65
C LEU A 119 2.83 -13.27 14.84
N ASN A 120 3.88 -14.07 14.62
CA ASN A 120 5.27 -13.63 14.80
C ASN A 120 5.67 -12.61 13.74
N SER A 121 5.23 -12.82 12.49
CA SER A 121 5.39 -11.83 11.42
C SER A 121 4.63 -10.53 11.73
N ALA A 122 3.44 -10.61 12.33
CA ALA A 122 2.68 -9.44 12.75
C ALA A 122 3.39 -8.63 13.84
N GLU A 123 3.93 -9.29 14.86
CA GLU A 123 4.67 -8.64 15.95
C GLU A 123 5.92 -7.91 15.42
N LYS A 124 6.72 -8.58 14.58
CA LYS A 124 7.88 -7.96 13.92
C LYS A 124 7.49 -6.74 13.09
N PHE A 125 6.39 -6.83 12.36
CA PHE A 125 5.92 -5.73 11.53
C PHE A 125 5.43 -4.55 12.37
N GLN A 126 4.75 -4.80 13.49
CA GLN A 126 4.34 -3.74 14.43
C GLN A 126 5.54 -3.02 15.05
N VAL A 127 6.60 -3.74 15.43
CA VAL A 127 7.84 -3.14 15.93
C VAL A 127 8.47 -2.24 14.85
N PHE A 128 8.55 -2.73 13.61
CA PHE A 128 9.05 -1.92 12.49
C PHE A 128 8.22 -0.65 12.27
N ILE A 129 6.88 -0.75 12.28
CA ILE A 129 5.99 0.42 12.12
C ILE A 129 6.19 1.43 13.24
N GLN A 130 6.39 0.98 14.48
CA GLN A 130 6.67 1.88 15.61
C GLN A 130 7.99 2.63 15.41
N THR A 131 9.04 1.95 14.96
CA THR A 131 10.31 2.62 14.60
C THR A 131 10.10 3.63 13.48
N LEU A 132 9.39 3.24 12.41
CA LEU A 132 9.10 4.12 11.28
C LEU A 132 8.35 5.40 11.71
N LEU A 133 7.38 5.27 12.62
CA LEU A 133 6.57 6.40 13.10
C LEU A 133 7.29 7.27 14.15
N ALA A 134 8.33 6.76 14.79
CA ALA A 134 9.08 7.47 15.84
C ALA A 134 10.31 8.22 15.32
N SER A 135 10.77 7.90 14.10
CA SER A 135 11.99 8.46 13.52
C SER A 135 11.68 9.54 12.47
N ASP A 136 12.72 10.30 12.09
CA ASP A 136 12.68 11.14 10.90
C ASP A 136 12.74 10.26 9.63
N PRO A 137 11.77 10.37 8.69
CA PRO A 137 11.73 9.54 7.49
C PRO A 137 12.90 9.77 6.52
N GLU A 138 13.51 10.95 6.49
CA GLU A 138 14.65 11.25 5.61
C GLU A 138 15.92 10.62 6.18
N GLU A 139 16.14 10.76 7.50
CA GLU A 139 17.26 10.09 8.17
C GLU A 139 17.16 8.56 8.07
N LEU A 140 15.98 7.97 8.30
CA LEU A 140 15.76 6.54 8.13
C LEU A 140 16.00 6.07 6.69
N TYR A 141 15.63 6.87 5.70
CA TYR A 141 15.86 6.55 4.29
C TYR A 141 17.35 6.45 3.99
N ILE A 142 18.14 7.44 4.44
CA ILE A 142 19.59 7.43 4.25
C ILE A 142 20.21 6.20 4.93
N GLN A 143 19.85 5.93 6.20
CA GLN A 143 20.36 4.77 6.93
C GLN A 143 20.06 3.45 6.21
N GLN A 144 18.84 3.30 5.67
CA GLN A 144 18.44 2.07 4.99
C GLN A 144 19.17 1.90 3.65
N VAL A 145 19.41 3.00 2.92
CA VAL A 145 20.20 2.98 1.68
C VAL A 145 21.64 2.62 1.97
N GLU A 146 22.27 3.22 2.99
CA GLU A 146 23.64 2.91 3.41
C GLU A 146 23.78 1.44 3.83
N ALA A 147 22.87 0.93 4.66
CA ALA A 147 22.86 -0.47 5.08
C ALA A 147 22.73 -1.45 3.90
N SER A 148 21.92 -1.11 2.89
CA SER A 148 21.76 -1.93 1.68
C SER A 148 22.97 -1.91 0.74
N ALA A 149 23.80 -0.87 0.82
CA ALA A 149 25.06 -0.78 0.06
C ALA A 149 26.19 -1.57 0.74
N GLU A 150 26.13 -1.72 2.07
CA GLU A 150 27.10 -2.49 2.84
C GLU A 150 26.85 -4.00 2.82
N ASP A 151 25.60 -4.42 2.67
CA ASP A 151 25.21 -5.83 2.52
C ASP A 151 24.19 -5.99 1.39
N GLU A 152 24.62 -6.56 0.25
CA GLU A 152 23.75 -6.86 -0.89
C GLU A 152 22.61 -7.83 -0.55
N ASN A 153 22.69 -8.56 0.58
CA ASN A 153 21.63 -9.43 1.08
C ASN A 153 20.76 -8.76 2.15
N ALA A 154 21.07 -7.53 2.59
CA ALA A 154 20.17 -6.79 3.47
C ALA A 154 18.86 -6.56 2.72
N GLU A 155 17.76 -7.13 3.23
CA GLU A 155 16.46 -6.82 2.68
C GLU A 155 16.23 -5.31 2.80
N MET A 156 16.01 -4.64 1.66
CA MET A 156 15.55 -3.24 1.59
C MET A 156 14.10 -3.05 2.11
N SER A 157 13.70 -3.87 3.08
CA SER A 157 12.39 -3.85 3.72
C SER A 157 12.20 -2.49 4.39
N GLY A 158 11.21 -1.73 3.91
CA GLY A 158 10.88 -0.40 4.44
C GLY A 158 11.17 0.76 3.49
N LEU A 159 12.06 0.61 2.50
CA LEU A 159 12.32 1.67 1.51
C LEU A 159 11.06 2.08 0.75
N GLY A 160 10.21 1.11 0.37
CA GLY A 160 8.94 1.42 -0.30
C GLY A 160 8.06 2.37 0.52
N PHE A 161 7.96 2.18 1.83
CA PHE A 161 7.20 3.08 2.71
C PHE A 161 7.86 4.45 2.86
N LEU A 162 9.18 4.49 2.97
CA LEU A 162 9.93 5.74 3.07
C LEU A 162 9.82 6.56 1.77
N THR A 163 9.90 5.93 0.60
CA THR A 163 9.66 6.58 -0.70
C THR A 163 8.23 7.10 -0.80
N MET A 164 7.22 6.35 -0.32
CA MET A 164 5.83 6.85 -0.28
C MET A 164 5.71 8.13 0.54
N ILE A 165 6.38 8.19 1.70
CA ILE A 165 6.34 9.35 2.60
C ILE A 165 7.12 10.53 1.99
N ASN A 166 8.36 10.31 1.55
CA ASN A 166 9.27 11.39 1.14
C ASN A 166 8.93 11.96 -0.24
N ASP A 167 8.68 11.10 -1.23
CA ASP A 167 8.51 11.52 -2.63
C ASP A 167 7.06 11.87 -2.97
N TYR A 168 6.10 11.25 -2.26
CA TYR A 168 4.67 11.36 -2.55
C TYR A 168 3.85 11.95 -1.39
N GLN A 169 4.48 12.32 -0.27
CA GLN A 169 3.81 12.86 0.92
C GLN A 169 2.66 11.97 1.41
N ALA A 170 2.77 10.66 1.19
CA ALA A 170 1.70 9.74 1.48
C ALA A 170 1.54 9.57 2.99
N LYS A 171 0.29 9.60 3.47
CA LYS A 171 -0.04 9.26 4.86
C LYS A 171 -0.32 7.77 4.97
N LEU A 172 0.55 7.07 5.67
CA LEU A 172 0.46 5.62 5.84
C LEU A 172 -0.32 5.23 7.08
N GLY A 173 -1.07 4.13 7.00
CA GLY A 173 -1.80 3.57 8.12
C GLY A 173 -1.87 2.06 8.04
N TRP A 174 -1.97 1.41 9.20
CA TRP A 174 -2.04 -0.06 9.29
C TRP A 174 -3.10 -0.51 10.27
N LYS A 175 -3.74 -1.63 9.97
CA LYS A 175 -4.68 -2.30 10.87
C LYS A 175 -4.40 -3.80 10.92
N PHE A 176 -4.28 -4.32 12.12
CA PHE A 176 -4.05 -5.74 12.41
C PHE A 176 -5.28 -6.30 13.12
N GLU A 177 -5.86 -7.36 12.57
CA GLU A 177 -7.07 -7.99 13.08
C GLU A 177 -6.90 -9.51 13.11
N PRO A 178 -7.23 -10.21 14.20
CA PRO A 178 -7.27 -11.68 14.20
C PRO A 178 -8.23 -12.17 13.13
N LEU A 179 -7.84 -13.19 12.37
CA LEU A 179 -8.72 -13.81 11.38
C LEU A 179 -9.65 -14.80 12.09
N PRO A 180 -10.98 -14.54 12.18
CA PRO A 180 -11.86 -15.40 12.98
C PRO A 180 -11.93 -16.84 12.48
N SER A 181 -11.75 -17.04 11.17
CA SER A 181 -11.79 -18.35 10.52
C SER A 181 -10.48 -19.15 10.65
N ALA A 182 -9.40 -18.57 11.18
CA ALA A 182 -8.11 -19.24 11.30
C ALA A 182 -7.33 -18.72 12.53
N PRO A 183 -7.44 -19.40 13.70
CA PRO A 183 -6.70 -19.04 14.90
C PRO A 183 -5.18 -18.98 14.64
N GLY A 184 -4.53 -17.92 15.14
CA GLY A 184 -3.10 -17.69 14.94
C GLY A 184 -2.73 -16.95 13.65
N MET A 185 -3.71 -16.68 12.77
CA MET A 185 -3.53 -15.80 11.61
C MET A 185 -4.02 -14.39 11.91
N ILE A 186 -3.25 -13.41 11.46
CA ILE A 186 -3.57 -12.00 11.52
C ILE A 186 -3.84 -11.50 10.10
N THR A 187 -4.93 -10.78 9.94
CA THR A 187 -5.17 -10.00 8.75
C THR A 187 -4.54 -8.63 8.92
N VAL A 188 -3.66 -8.27 8.00
CA VAL A 188 -3.09 -6.93 7.90
C VAL A 188 -3.83 -6.17 6.81
N THR A 189 -4.20 -4.93 7.11
CA THR A 189 -4.56 -3.93 6.12
C THR A 189 -3.51 -2.83 6.16
N THR A 190 -2.82 -2.61 5.05
CA THR A 190 -1.86 -1.50 4.88
C THR A 190 -2.49 -0.47 3.95
N MET A 191 -2.44 0.80 4.32
CA MET A 191 -3.11 1.88 3.60
C MET A 191 -2.14 3.02 3.34
N ALA A 192 -2.26 3.65 2.18
CA ALA A 192 -1.58 4.88 1.82
C ALA A 192 -2.60 5.88 1.28
N GLN A 193 -2.56 7.10 1.81
CA GLN A 193 -3.39 8.21 1.36
C GLN A 193 -2.54 9.23 0.62
N VAL A 194 -3.01 9.69 -0.53
CA VAL A 194 -2.44 10.82 -1.25
C VAL A 194 -3.53 11.83 -1.57
N SER A 195 -3.21 13.11 -1.40
CA SER A 195 -4.08 14.21 -1.82
C SER A 195 -3.77 14.51 -3.29
N VAL A 196 -4.79 14.60 -4.15
CA VAL A 196 -4.64 14.71 -5.61
C VAL A 196 -5.31 15.92 -6.22
#